data_AF-A0A356CKR3-F1
#
_entry.id   AF-A0A356CKR3-F1
#
_cell.length_a   1.000
_cell.length_b   1.000
_cell.length_c   1.000
_cell.angle_alpha   90.00
_cell.angle_beta   90.00
_cell.angle_gamma   90.00
#
_symmetry.space_group_name_H-M   'P 1'
#
loop_
_entity.id
_entity.type
_entity.pdbx_description
1 polymer ?
#
loop_
_entity_poly.entity_id
_entity_poly.type
_entity_poly.pdbx_seq_one_letter_code
_entity_poly.pdbx_strand_id
1 'polypeptide(L)'
;FTISFGMAFGAPPMLLRSMMADLTDEDELTNGQKRPGLFFALLTTTDKVGAALGVGLSFTILELAFGFQPGGANSSNALDGLLLTYTIGFAIPTFIAYAALIGYPLSKEKHETIVSEIRAKQT
;
A
#
# COMPACT_ATOMS: atom_id res chain seq x y z
N PHE A 1 1.17 -13.45 17.84
CA PHE A 1 0.50 -12.77 16.73
C PHE A 1 0.98 -11.32 16.58
N THR A 2 0.74 -10.43 17.55
CA THR A 2 1.07 -8.99 17.44
C THR A 2 2.54 -8.69 17.14
N ILE A 3 3.49 -9.39 17.77
CA ILE A 3 4.94 -9.20 17.51
C ILE A 3 5.29 -9.58 16.07
N SER A 4 4.82 -10.74 15.60
CA SER A 4 5.04 -11.21 14.23
C SER A 4 4.42 -10.28 13.19
N PHE A 5 3.20 -9.78 13.46
CA PHE A 5 2.53 -8.81 12.61
C PHE A 5 3.31 -7.48 12.55
N GLY A 6 3.76 -6.96 13.69
CA GLY A 6 4.56 -5.74 13.76
C GLY A 6 5.88 -5.85 13.00
N MET A 7 6.57 -6.99 13.09
CA MET A 7 7.80 -7.24 12.32
C MET A 7 7.54 -7.24 10.80
N ALA A 8 6.43 -7.85 10.35
CA ALA A 8 6.07 -7.88 8.94
C ALA A 8 5.63 -6.51 8.39
N PHE A 9 4.96 -5.69 9.21
CA PHE A 9 4.36 -4.42 8.78
C PHE A 9 5.18 -3.16 9.08
N GLY A 10 6.31 -3.28 9.77
CA GLY A 10 7.15 -2.12 10.11
C GLY A 10 7.83 -1.46 8.90
N ALA A 11 8.28 -2.24 7.94
CA ALA A 11 9.06 -1.75 6.80
C ALA A 11 8.22 -1.20 5.61
N PRO A 12 7.15 -1.89 5.15
CA PRO A 12 6.50 -1.53 3.89
C PRO A 12 6.01 -0.07 3.77
N PRO A 13 5.37 0.52 4.81
CA PRO A 13 4.91 1.92 4.72
C PRO A 13 6.05 2.93 4.57
N MET A 14 7.22 2.66 5.15
CA MET A 14 8.40 3.50 5.00
C MET A 14 9.04 3.30 3.62
N LEU A 15 9.20 2.04 3.19
CA LEU A 15 9.78 1.71 1.89
C LEU A 15 8.98 2.33 0.74
N LEU A 16 7.64 2.23 0.78
CA LEU A 16 6.78 2.79 -0.26
C LEU A 16 6.92 4.32 -0.39
N ARG A 17 7.07 5.02 0.74
CA ARG A 17 7.31 6.48 0.75
C ARG A 17 8.70 6.84 0.24
N SER A 18 9.71 6.02 0.53
CA SER A 18 11.06 6.17 -0.04
C SER A 18 11.02 5.99 -1.55
N MET A 19 10.41 4.92 -2.05
CA MET A 19 10.27 4.65 -3.49
C MET A 19 9.52 5.77 -4.22
N MET A 20 8.50 6.36 -3.58
CA MET A 20 7.77 7.50 -4.13
C MET A 20 8.63 8.77 -4.24
N ALA A 21 9.55 8.97 -3.30
CA ALA A 21 10.53 10.05 -3.39
C ALA A 21 11.49 9.80 -4.56
N ASP A 22 12.02 8.58 -4.68
CA ASP A 22 12.92 8.21 -5.77
C ASP A 22 12.26 8.39 -7.16
N LEU A 23 10.97 8.06 -7.29
CA LEU A 23 10.17 8.31 -8.50
C LEU A 23 9.97 9.79 -8.78
N THR A 24 9.83 10.60 -7.74
CA THR A 24 9.69 12.05 -7.91
C THR A 24 10.99 12.66 -8.43
N ASP A 25 12.14 12.17 -7.96
CA ASP A 25 13.45 12.60 -8.46
C ASP A 25 13.65 12.20 -9.93
N GLU A 26 13.28 10.97 -10.31
CA GLU A 26 13.28 10.51 -11.72
C GLU A 26 12.39 11.39 -12.60
N ASP A 27 11.19 11.74 -12.11
CA ASP A 27 10.24 12.58 -12.81
C ASP A 27 10.75 14.03 -12.96
N GLU A 28 11.40 14.58 -11.93
CA GLU A 28 12.07 15.88 -12.01
C GLU A 28 13.15 15.86 -13.10
N LEU A 29 13.97 14.81 -13.16
CA LEU A 29 15.03 14.70 -14.15
C LEU A 29 14.49 14.60 -15.58
N THR A 30 13.40 13.86 -15.77
CA THR A 30 12.80 13.57 -17.08
C THR A 30 11.94 14.72 -17.60
N ASN A 31 11.11 15.31 -16.74
CA ASN A 31 10.12 16.33 -17.12
C ASN A 31 10.56 17.76 -16.76
N GLY A 32 11.64 17.93 -15.99
CA GLY A 32 12.16 19.23 -15.56
C GLY A 32 11.26 19.97 -14.56
N GLN A 33 10.25 19.30 -13.99
CA GLN A 33 9.23 19.90 -13.14
C GLN A 33 9.28 19.29 -11.73
N LYS A 34 9.40 20.14 -10.71
CA LYS A 34 9.34 19.72 -9.30
C LYS A 34 7.90 19.58 -8.84
N ARG A 35 7.34 18.36 -8.89
CA ARG A 35 5.97 18.07 -8.43
C ARG A 35 5.84 16.99 -7.33
N PRO A 36 6.68 16.97 -6.28
CA PRO A 36 6.57 16.00 -5.16
C PRO A 36 5.19 16.00 -4.52
N GLY A 37 4.59 17.19 -4.36
CA GLY A 37 3.28 17.32 -3.74
C GLY A 37 2.18 16.53 -4.46
N LEU A 38 2.24 16.43 -5.79
CA LEU A 38 1.26 15.67 -6.57
C LEU A 38 1.43 14.16 -6.36
N PHE A 39 2.67 13.66 -6.41
CA PHE A 39 2.98 12.24 -6.20
C PHE A 39 2.56 11.78 -4.79
N PHE A 40 2.89 12.55 -3.76
CA PHE A 40 2.48 12.23 -2.38
C PHE A 40 0.97 12.41 -2.14
N ALA A 41 0.32 13.38 -2.82
CA ALA A 41 -1.13 13.51 -2.77
C ALA A 41 -1.83 12.28 -3.40
N LEU A 42 -1.33 11.78 -4.53
CA LEU A 42 -1.84 10.56 -5.17
C LEU A 42 -1.63 9.34 -4.26
N LEU A 43 -0.44 9.19 -3.67
CA LEU A 43 -0.14 8.10 -2.74
C LEU A 43 -1.11 8.09 -1.55
N THR A 44 -1.26 9.22 -0.87
CA THR A 44 -2.12 9.33 0.32
C THR A 44 -3.60 9.24 -0.01
N THR A 45 -4.03 9.70 -1.18
CA THR A 45 -5.42 9.56 -1.62
C THR A 45 -5.73 8.11 -1.95
N THR A 46 -4.82 7.42 -2.63
CA THR A 46 -4.96 5.99 -2.94
C THR A 46 -5.04 5.15 -1.66
N ASP A 47 -4.23 5.47 -0.65
CA ASP A 47 -4.26 4.81 0.66
C ASP A 47 -5.65 4.96 1.34
N LYS A 48 -6.22 6.17 1.32
CA LYS A 48 -7.57 6.43 1.86
C LYS A 48 -8.66 5.68 1.09
N VAL A 49 -8.57 5.65 -0.24
CA VAL A 49 -9.53 4.91 -1.09
C VAL A 49 -9.43 3.42 -0.79
N GLY A 50 -8.21 2.88 -0.68
CA GLY A 50 -7.97 1.49 -0.30
C GLY A 50 -8.57 1.14 1.06
N ALA A 51 -8.37 2.01 2.06
CA ALA A 51 -8.95 1.83 3.38
C ALA A 51 -10.49 1.85 3.36
N ALA A 52 -11.09 2.80 2.61
CA ALA A 52 -12.55 2.89 2.48
C ALA A 52 -13.14 1.65 1.80
N LEU A 53 -12.52 1.19 0.71
CA LEU A 53 -12.93 -0.03 0.01
C LEU A 53 -12.74 -1.27 0.89
N GLY A 54 -11.62 -1.36 1.62
CA GLY A 54 -11.34 -2.47 2.52
C GLY A 54 -12.41 -2.61 3.61
N VAL A 55 -12.77 -1.50 4.26
CA VAL A 55 -13.84 -1.48 5.27
C VAL A 55 -15.19 -1.82 4.64
N GLY A 56 -15.56 -1.14 3.54
CA GLY A 56 -16.85 -1.33 2.89
C GLY A 56 -17.06 -2.77 2.42
N LEU A 57 -16.10 -3.32 1.67
CA LEU A 57 -16.17 -4.70 1.17
C LEU A 57 -16.20 -5.71 2.31
N SER A 58 -15.40 -5.53 3.35
CA SER A 58 -15.35 -6.46 4.48
C SER A 58 -16.70 -6.56 5.18
N PHE A 59 -17.32 -5.43 5.53
CA PHE A 59 -18.62 -5.45 6.22
C PHE A 59 -19.74 -5.96 5.31
N THR A 60 -19.76 -5.56 4.03
CA THR A 60 -20.76 -6.06 3.09
C THR A 60 -20.68 -7.57 2.90
N ILE A 61 -19.47 -8.14 2.80
CA ILE A 61 -19.29 -9.59 2.71
C ILE A 61 -19.78 -10.29 3.99
N LEU A 62 -19.41 -9.75 5.15
CA LEU A 62 -19.78 -10.34 6.44
C LEU A 62 -21.28 -10.33 6.69
N GLU A 63 -21.95 -9.23 6.35
CA GLU A 63 -23.40 -9.11 6.48
C GLU A 63 -24.13 -10.03 5.50
N LEU A 64 -23.78 -9.96 4.20
CA LEU A 64 -24.54 -10.65 3.15
C LEU A 64 -24.25 -12.15 3.06
N ALA A 65 -23.00 -12.57 3.23
CA ALA A 65 -22.60 -13.97 3.04
C ALA A 65 -22.64 -14.79 4.34
N PHE A 66 -22.43 -14.14 5.50
CA PHE A 66 -22.27 -14.84 6.77
C PHE A 66 -23.28 -14.42 7.85
N GLY A 67 -24.09 -13.38 7.59
CA GLY A 67 -25.09 -12.90 8.54
C GLY A 67 -24.48 -12.31 9.82
N PHE A 68 -23.27 -11.78 9.74
CA PHE A 68 -22.55 -11.23 10.89
C PHE A 68 -23.22 -9.96 11.42
N GLN A 69 -23.45 -9.89 12.73
CA GLN A 69 -23.99 -8.73 13.42
C GLN A 69 -22.95 -8.12 14.38
N PRO A 70 -22.45 -6.90 14.10
CA PRO A 70 -21.53 -6.20 15.01
C PRO A 70 -22.16 -5.98 16.40
N GLY A 71 -21.47 -6.40 17.45
CA GLY A 71 -21.92 -6.22 18.84
C GLY A 71 -23.08 -7.14 19.28
N GLY A 72 -23.58 -8.01 18.38
CA GLY A 72 -24.62 -8.99 18.67
C GLY A 72 -24.07 -10.39 18.96
N ALA A 73 -24.98 -11.31 19.26
CA ALA A 73 -24.67 -12.74 19.31
C ALA A 73 -24.49 -13.27 17.87
N ASN A 74 -23.34 -13.87 17.59
CA ASN A 74 -23.00 -14.40 16.28
C ASN A 74 -22.92 -15.94 16.33
N SER A 75 -23.38 -16.58 15.26
CA SER A 75 -23.21 -18.03 15.08
C SER A 75 -21.74 -18.39 14.82
N SER A 76 -21.37 -19.65 14.99
CA SER A 76 -20.02 -20.13 14.64
C SER A 76 -19.66 -19.81 13.18
N ASN A 77 -20.60 -19.99 12.25
CA ASN A 77 -20.42 -19.67 10.84
C ASN A 77 -20.12 -18.18 10.60
N ALA A 78 -20.76 -17.28 11.35
CA ALA A 78 -20.50 -15.84 11.25
C ALA A 78 -19.09 -15.47 11.74
N LEU A 79 -18.60 -16.15 12.78
CA LEU A 79 -17.23 -15.98 13.29
C LEU A 79 -16.18 -16.57 12.34
N ASP A 80 -16.46 -17.71 11.72
CA ASP A 80 -15.60 -18.30 10.69
C ASP A 80 -15.51 -17.39 9.46
N GLY A 81 -16.65 -16.81 9.05
CA GLY A 81 -16.70 -15.78 7.99
C GLY A 81 -15.87 -14.54 8.32
N LEU A 82 -15.89 -14.09 9.58
CA LEU A 82 -15.04 -12.99 10.06
C LEU A 82 -13.56 -13.33 9.93
N LEU A 83 -13.14 -14.51 10.39
CA LEU A 83 -11.76 -14.95 10.30
C LEU A 83 -11.28 -15.09 8.84
N LEU A 84 -12.14 -15.64 7.98
CA LEU A 84 -11.85 -15.83 6.56
C LEU A 84 -11.72 -14.48 5.85
N THR A 85 -12.65 -13.57 6.08
CA THR A 85 -12.65 -12.23 5.47
C THR A 85 -11.43 -11.44 5.92
N TYR A 86 -11.06 -11.50 7.21
CA TYR A 86 -9.87 -10.85 7.71
C TYR A 86 -8.58 -11.41 7.09
N THR A 87 -8.49 -12.72 6.93
CA THR A 87 -7.28 -13.39 6.43
C THR A 87 -7.15 -13.24 4.92
N ILE A 88 -8.19 -13.58 4.16
CA ILE A 88 -8.19 -13.51 2.69
C ILE A 88 -8.23 -12.06 2.21
N GLY A 89 -9.05 -11.22 2.85
CA GLY A 89 -9.17 -9.80 2.52
C GLY A 89 -7.87 -9.02 2.73
N PHE A 90 -6.95 -9.56 3.55
CA PHE A 90 -5.62 -9.03 3.70
C PHE A 90 -4.59 -9.67 2.76
N ALA A 91 -4.62 -11.01 2.66
CA ALA A 91 -3.62 -11.77 1.91
C ALA A 91 -3.67 -11.48 0.40
N ILE A 92 -4.86 -11.46 -0.20
CA ILE A 92 -5.00 -11.27 -1.66
C ILE A 92 -4.51 -9.88 -2.10
N PRO A 93 -4.98 -8.76 -1.53
CA PRO A 93 -4.51 -7.44 -1.95
C PRO A 93 -3.02 -7.24 -1.70
N THR A 94 -2.49 -7.77 -0.60
CA THR A 94 -1.05 -7.71 -0.29
C THR A 94 -0.23 -8.47 -1.34
N PHE A 95 -0.70 -9.65 -1.75
CA PHE A 95 -0.05 -10.42 -2.81
C PHE A 95 -0.09 -9.71 -4.16
N ILE A 96 -1.22 -9.10 -4.52
CA ILE A 96 -1.35 -8.29 -5.74
C ILE A 96 -0.38 -7.10 -5.71
N ALA A 97 -0.30 -6.40 -4.57
CA ALA A 97 0.64 -5.30 -4.39
C ALA A 97 2.09 -5.76 -4.53
N TYR A 98 2.46 -6.90 -3.93
CA TYR A 98 3.79 -7.49 -4.10
C TYR A 98 4.07 -7.85 -5.56
N ALA A 99 3.11 -8.47 -6.26
CA ALA A 99 3.25 -8.82 -7.66
C ALA A 99 3.49 -7.60 -8.55
N ALA A 100 2.84 -6.47 -8.26
CA ALA A 100 3.06 -5.21 -8.97
C ALA A 100 4.47 -4.62 -8.79
N LEU A 101 5.19 -5.02 -7.73
CA LEU A 101 6.57 -4.62 -7.48
C LEU A 101 7.60 -5.53 -8.16
N ILE A 102 7.18 -6.68 -8.71
CA ILE A 102 8.08 -7.59 -9.41
C ILE A 102 8.55 -6.91 -10.70
N GLY A 103 9.87 -6.70 -10.82
CA GLY A 103 10.47 -6.01 -11.96
C GLY A 103 10.49 -4.49 -11.83
N TYR A 104 10.32 -3.95 -10.62
CA TYR A 104 10.48 -2.51 -10.36
C TYR A 104 11.81 -1.99 -10.93
N PRO A 105 11.78 -1.00 -11.85
CA PRO A 105 12.91 -0.68 -12.71
C PRO A 105 13.99 0.18 -12.02
N LEU A 106 13.64 0.82 -10.91
CA LEU A 106 14.50 1.79 -10.21
C LEU A 106 15.37 1.05 -9.19
N SER A 107 16.53 0.59 -9.65
CA SER A 107 17.55 0.02 -8.78
C SER A 107 18.33 1.12 -8.06
N LYS A 108 19.08 0.75 -7.02
CA LYS A 108 19.94 1.67 -6.27
C LYS A 108 20.92 2.42 -7.18
N GLU A 109 21.53 1.71 -8.12
CA GLU A 109 22.52 2.26 -9.06
C GLU A 109 21.90 3.32 -9.98
N LYS A 110 20.66 3.08 -10.44
CA LYS A 110 19.92 4.05 -11.24
C LYS A 110 19.56 5.28 -10.42
N HIS A 111 19.09 5.10 -9.20
CA HIS A 111 18.77 6.22 -8.31
C HIS A 111 20.00 7.08 -8.00
N GLU A 112 21.16 6.48 -7.74
CA GLU A 112 22.42 7.21 -7.53
C GLU A 112 22.81 8.04 -8.77
N THR A 113 22.60 7.48 -9.96
CA THR A 113 22.82 8.20 -11.23
C THR A 113 21.89 9.41 -11.34
N ILE A 114 20.59 9.24 -11.08
CA ILE A 114 19.58 10.31 -11.13
C ILE A 114 19.96 11.45 -10.17
N VAL A 115 20.30 11.13 -8.92
CA VAL A 115 20.69 12.14 -7.92
C VAL A 115 21.95 12.90 -8.34
N SER A 116 22.92 12.22 -8.97
CA SER A 116 24.14 12.87 -9.46
C SER A 116 23.85 13.87 -10.59
N GLU A 117 22.95 13.54 -11.51
CA GLU A 117 22.56 14.42 -12.62
C GLU A 117 21.77 15.64 -12.14
N ILE A 118 20.85 15.45 -11.18
CA ILE A 118 20.11 16.56 -10.58
C ILE A 118 21.06 17.54 -9.90
N ARG A 119 22.05 17.06 -9.15
CA ARG A 119 23.06 17.92 -8.49
C ARG A 119 23.92 18.67 -9.50
N ALA A 120 24.36 18.01 -10.57
CA ALA A 120 25.14 18.63 -11.63
C ALA A 120 24.39 19.78 -12.33
N LYS A 121 23.05 19.68 -12.46
CA LYS A 121 22.20 20.75 -13.03
C LYS A 121 21.95 21.92 -12.07
N GLN A 122 22.18 21.75 -10.77
CA GLN A 122 21.98 22.78 -9.75
C GLN A 122 23.25 23.59 -9.42
N THR A 123 24.39 23.23 -10.01
CA THR A 123 25.69 23.92 -9.86
C THR A 123 25.95 24.80 -11.07
#